data_AF-A0A3D3E784-F1
#
_entry.id   AF-A0A3D3E784-F1
#
_cell.length_a   1.000
_cell.length_b   1.000
_cell.length_c   1.000
_cell.angle_alpha   90.00
_cell.angle_beta   90.00
_cell.angle_gamma   90.00
#
_symmetry.space_group_name_H-M   'P 1'
#
loop_
_entity.id
_entity.type
_entity.pdbx_description
1 polymer ?
#
loop_
_entity_poly.entity_id
_entity_poly.type
_entity_poly.pdbx_seq_one_letter_code
_entity_poly.pdbx_strand_id
1 'polypeptide(L)'
;MGKFSDRDFRYQSDLTDADFETLAVRAGQVRSAHGEHSEAIYTTSSYVFNSAAEAAARFAGEEEGNVYSRYTNPTVRTFEERLAALEGAEDCAATASGMAAIYA
;
A
#
# COMPACT_ATOMS: atom_id res chain seq x y z
N MET A 1 5.91 20.72 3.09
CA MET A 1 6.11 20.48 4.54
C MET A 1 4.74 20.47 5.22
N GLY A 2 4.13 19.29 5.41
CA GLY A 2 2.82 19.17 6.07
C GLY A 2 2.89 19.67 7.52
N LYS A 3 1.80 20.26 8.03
CA LYS A 3 1.75 20.77 9.40
C LYS A 3 1.88 19.59 10.37
N PHE A 4 2.76 19.71 11.36
CA PHE A 4 2.99 18.71 12.42
C PHE A 4 1.75 18.31 13.25
N SER A 5 0.55 18.81 12.96
CA SER A 5 -0.70 18.49 13.65
C SER A 5 -1.43 17.26 13.12
N ASP A 6 -1.15 16.80 11.90
CA ASP A 6 -1.81 15.62 11.34
C ASP A 6 -1.11 14.36 11.84
N ARG A 7 -1.79 13.59 12.70
CA ARG A 7 -1.28 12.31 13.24
C ARG A 7 -0.85 11.35 12.12
N ASP A 8 -1.54 11.39 10.99
CA ASP A 8 -1.29 10.51 9.84
C ASP A 8 0.07 10.76 9.20
N PHE A 9 0.59 12.00 9.24
CA PHE A 9 1.89 12.35 8.68
C PHE A 9 3.06 12.05 9.61
N ARG A 10 2.89 12.08 10.93
CA ARG A 10 4.02 11.89 11.87
C ARG A 10 4.61 10.48 11.83
N TYR A 11 3.80 9.51 11.41
CA TYR A 11 4.19 8.12 11.40
C TYR A 11 4.76 7.66 10.06
N GLN A 12 4.62 8.43 8.98
CA GLN A 12 5.21 8.04 7.70
C GLN A 12 6.57 8.68 7.54
N SER A 13 7.53 7.91 7.03
CA SER A 13 8.86 8.42 6.73
C SER A 13 8.79 9.32 5.49
N ASP A 14 9.40 10.50 5.54
CA ASP A 14 9.75 11.21 4.30
C ASP A 14 10.96 10.51 3.69
N LEU A 15 10.76 9.93 2.50
CA LEU A 15 11.77 9.14 1.78
C LEU A 15 12.29 9.86 0.54
N THR A 16 12.01 11.16 0.41
CA THR A 16 12.56 11.99 -0.68
C THR A 16 14.08 11.88 -0.69
N ASP A 17 14.65 11.53 -1.84
CA ASP A 17 16.10 11.34 -2.06
C ASP A 17 16.78 10.31 -1.12
N ALA A 18 16.03 9.36 -0.56
CA ALA A 18 16.60 8.32 0.29
C ALA A 18 17.41 7.29 -0.51
N ASP A 19 18.55 6.86 0.03
CA ASP A 19 19.38 5.81 -0.57
C ASP A 19 18.68 4.43 -0.54
N PHE A 20 19.15 3.53 -1.42
CA PHE A 20 18.60 2.19 -1.64
C PHE A 20 18.40 1.39 -0.34
N GLU A 21 19.38 1.39 0.56
CA GLU A 21 19.32 0.67 1.84
C GLU A 21 18.22 1.21 2.76
N THR A 22 17.96 2.53 2.71
CA THR A 22 16.88 3.14 3.49
C THR A 22 15.52 2.78 2.90
N LEU A 23 15.39 2.84 1.57
CA LEU A 23 14.18 2.42 0.86
C LEU A 23 13.86 0.95 1.14
N ALA A 24 14.86 0.07 1.14
CA ALA A 24 14.67 -1.36 1.38
C ALA A 24 14.06 -1.65 2.76
N VAL A 25 14.33 -0.80 3.75
CA VAL A 25 13.81 -0.93 5.11
C VAL A 25 12.46 -0.23 5.30
N ARG A 26 12.20 0.87 4.57
CA ARG A 26 11.11 1.80 4.91
C ARG A 26 10.06 2.03 3.82
N ALA A 27 10.39 1.83 2.55
CA ALA A 27 9.45 2.11 1.46
C ALA A 27 8.21 1.21 1.55
N GLY A 28 7.07 1.76 1.13
CA GLY A 28 5.75 1.12 1.18
C GLY A 28 5.16 0.94 2.58
N GLN A 29 5.86 1.30 3.67
CA GLN A 29 5.28 1.19 5.01
C GLN A 29 4.15 2.21 5.20
N VAL A 30 2.94 1.71 5.52
CA VAL A 30 1.82 2.54 5.96
C VAL A 30 1.39 2.07 7.34
N ARG A 31 1.76 2.85 8.37
CA ARG A 31 1.34 2.55 9.76
C ARG A 31 -0.15 2.77 9.96
N SER A 32 -0.79 1.84 10.66
CA SER A 32 -2.18 1.96 11.09
C SER A 32 -2.35 3.01 12.19
N ALA A 33 -3.60 3.23 12.63
CA ALA A 33 -3.92 4.10 13.76
C ALA A 33 -3.25 3.69 15.09
N HIS A 34 -2.69 2.48 15.17
CA HIS A 34 -1.96 1.98 16.34
C HIS A 34 -0.48 2.38 16.38
N GLY A 35 0.09 2.88 15.27
CA GLY A 35 1.47 3.36 15.23
C GLY A 35 2.51 2.24 15.41
N GLU A 36 2.22 1.04 14.94
CA GLU A 36 3.08 -0.13 15.05
C GLU A 36 4.43 0.02 14.31
N HIS A 37 5.45 -0.70 14.78
CA HIS A 37 6.76 -0.73 14.11
C HIS A 37 6.79 -1.66 12.90
N SER A 38 6.25 -2.87 13.05
CA SER A 38 6.18 -3.89 11.99
C SER A 38 5.00 -3.63 11.07
N GLU A 39 5.12 -4.05 9.81
CA GLU A 39 4.00 -4.01 8.88
C GLU A 39 2.83 -4.89 9.36
N ALA A 40 1.62 -4.34 9.31
CA ALA A 40 0.41 -5.09 9.62
C ALA A 40 0.11 -6.15 8.55
N ILE A 41 -0.38 -7.31 8.99
CA ILE A 41 -0.80 -8.42 8.11
C ILE A 41 -2.32 -8.45 8.02
N TYR A 42 -2.86 -8.09 6.85
CA TYR A 42 -4.29 -8.05 6.57
C TYR A 42 -4.77 -9.36 5.94
N THR A 43 -4.95 -10.39 6.77
CA THR A 43 -5.46 -11.72 6.35
C THR A 43 -6.97 -11.73 6.17
N THR A 44 -7.46 -10.96 5.20
CA THR A 44 -8.88 -10.92 4.80
C THR A 44 -9.02 -11.15 3.30
N SER A 45 -10.18 -11.62 2.85
CA SER A 45 -10.51 -11.74 1.43
C SER A 45 -11.26 -10.51 0.90
N SER A 46 -12.07 -9.85 1.72
CA SER A 46 -12.92 -8.72 1.34
C SER A 46 -12.89 -7.60 2.37
N TYR A 47 -13.47 -6.45 1.99
CA TYR A 47 -13.52 -5.23 2.78
C TYR A 47 -14.96 -4.76 2.96
N VAL A 48 -15.20 -3.99 4.03
CA VAL A 48 -16.51 -3.42 4.35
C VAL A 48 -16.66 -2.02 3.76
N PHE A 49 -17.90 -1.62 3.51
CA PHE A 49 -18.27 -0.29 3.02
C PHE A 49 -19.25 0.34 4.02
N ASN A 50 -19.16 1.66 4.22
CA ASN A 50 -20.08 2.41 5.06
C ASN A 50 -21.45 2.60 4.39
N SER A 51 -21.52 2.49 3.05
CA SER A 51 -22.77 2.55 2.31
C SER A 51 -22.71 1.80 0.98
N ALA A 52 -23.87 1.51 0.39
CA ALA A 52 -23.96 0.96 -0.96
C ALA A 52 -23.43 1.93 -2.03
N ALA A 53 -23.56 3.24 -1.80
CA ALA A 53 -23.02 4.26 -2.69
C ALA A 53 -21.48 4.25 -2.71
N GLU A 54 -20.84 4.14 -1.54
CA GLU A 54 -19.38 3.99 -1.43
C GLU A 54 -18.88 2.72 -2.12
N ALA A 55 -19.59 1.61 -1.95
CA ALA A 55 -19.26 0.38 -2.68
C ALA A 55 -19.29 0.64 -4.19
N ALA A 56 -20.38 1.21 -4.72
CA ALA A 56 -20.49 1.51 -6.15
C ALA A 56 -19.37 2.43 -6.65
N ALA A 57 -19.04 3.49 -5.92
CA ALA A 57 -17.97 4.42 -6.28
C ALA A 57 -16.59 3.74 -6.34
N ARG A 58 -16.25 2.90 -5.35
CA ARG A 58 -14.99 2.12 -5.36
C ARG A 58 -14.93 1.12 -6.50
N PHE A 59 -16.02 0.41 -6.80
CA PHE A 59 -16.07 -0.51 -7.94
C PHE A 59 -15.98 0.22 -9.29
N ALA A 60 -16.44 1.47 -9.36
CA ALA A 60 -16.31 2.31 -10.55
C ALA A 60 -14.93 3.00 -10.69
N GLY A 61 -14.07 2.91 -9.66
CA GLY A 61 -12.78 3.60 -9.62
C GLY A 61 -12.89 5.12 -9.38
N GLU A 62 -14.06 5.59 -8.93
CA GLU A 62 -14.31 7.00 -8.61
C GLU A 62 -13.76 7.37 -7.22
N GLU A 63 -13.65 6.39 -6.33
CA GLU A 63 -13.02 6.50 -5.02
C GLU A 63 -11.96 5.41 -4.83
N GLU A 64 -10.81 5.77 -4.25
CA GLU A 64 -9.79 4.80 -3.89
C GLU A 64 -10.25 3.93 -2.71
N GLY A 65 -9.72 2.71 -2.66
CA GLY A 65 -9.89 1.82 -1.52
C GLY A 65 -9.83 0.36 -1.90
N ASN A 66 -9.71 -0.48 -0.88
CA ASN A 66 -9.69 -1.92 -1.08
C ASN A 66 -11.10 -2.47 -1.33
N VAL A 67 -11.20 -3.43 -2.24
CA VAL A 67 -12.47 -4.10 -2.57
C VAL A 67 -12.35 -5.61 -2.32
N TYR A 68 -11.32 -6.24 -2.89
CA TYR A 68 -11.13 -7.68 -2.77
C TYR A 68 -9.65 -8.07 -2.91
N SER A 69 -9.15 -8.94 -2.03
CA SER A 69 -7.72 -9.27 -1.90
C SER A 69 -7.10 -9.99 -3.10
N ARG A 70 -7.89 -10.41 -4.09
CA ARG A 70 -7.36 -10.94 -5.35
C ARG A 70 -6.55 -9.89 -6.13
N TYR A 71 -6.91 -8.60 -6.00
CA TYR A 71 -6.27 -7.51 -6.74
C TYR A 71 -5.94 -6.28 -5.88
N THR A 72 -6.49 -6.16 -4.67
CA THR A 72 -6.15 -5.06 -3.72
C THR A 72 -6.01 -5.61 -2.30
N ASN A 73 -4.84 -5.49 -1.68
CA ASN A 73 -4.63 -5.80 -0.26
C ASN A 73 -3.52 -4.90 0.33
N PRO A 74 -3.70 -4.26 1.49
CA PRO A 74 -2.69 -3.35 2.04
C PRO A 74 -1.34 -3.99 2.32
N THR A 75 -1.29 -5.24 2.79
CA THR A 75 -0.03 -5.95 3.03
C THR A 75 0.71 -6.22 1.72
N VAL A 76 -0.02 -6.58 0.66
CA VAL A 76 0.56 -6.79 -0.67
C VAL A 76 1.02 -5.46 -1.27
N ARG A 77 0.25 -4.38 -1.09
CA ARG A 77 0.60 -3.06 -1.59
C ARG A 77 1.91 -2.54 -1.01
N THR A 78 2.17 -2.77 0.29
CA THR A 78 3.47 -2.43 0.90
C THR A 78 4.64 -3.09 0.17
N PHE A 79 4.50 -4.36 -0.24
CA PHE A 79 5.53 -5.07 -1.00
C PHE A 79 5.70 -4.46 -2.40
N GLU A 80 4.61 -4.20 -3.10
CA GLU A 80 4.60 -3.60 -4.43
C GLU A 80 5.28 -2.23 -4.43
N GLU A 81 4.88 -1.33 -3.54
CA GLU A 81 5.45 0.02 -3.44
C GLU A 81 6.94 -0.02 -3.08
N ARG A 82 7.34 -0.94 -2.20
CA ARG A 82 8.75 -1.12 -1.86
C ARG A 82 9.55 -1.55 -3.06
N LEU A 83 9.10 -2.56 -3.79
CA LEU A 83 9.83 -3.07 -4.94
C LEU A 83 9.88 -2.03 -6.07
N ALA A 84 8.79 -1.31 -6.32
CA ALA A 84 8.76 -0.19 -7.26
C ALA A 84 9.79 0.88 -6.90
N ALA A 85 9.85 1.29 -5.63
CA ALA A 85 10.81 2.28 -5.16
C ALA A 85 12.27 1.81 -5.31
N LEU A 86 12.55 0.54 -5.05
CA LEU A 86 13.90 -0.03 -5.18
C LEU A 86 14.37 -0.12 -6.63
N GLU A 87 13.47 -0.38 -7.57
CA GLU A 87 13.78 -0.47 -9.01
C GLU A 87 13.69 0.90 -9.72
N GLY A 88 13.25 1.96 -9.02
CA GLY A 88 12.97 3.26 -9.62
C GLY A 88 11.81 3.22 -10.63
N ALA A 89 10.88 2.29 -10.44
CA ALA A 89 9.70 2.11 -11.28
C ALA A 89 8.51 2.93 -10.77
N GLU A 90 7.58 3.24 -11.66
CA GLU A 90 6.36 4.00 -11.32
C GLU A 90 5.37 3.15 -10.50
N ASP A 91 5.31 1.84 -10.73
CA ASP A 91 4.41 0.92 -10.03
C ASP A 91 4.94 -0.53 -10.07
N CYS A 92 4.34 -1.39 -9.26
CA CYS A 92 4.61 -2.82 -9.20
C CYS A 92 3.32 -3.60 -8.95
N ALA A 93 3.19 -4.78 -9.55
CA ALA A 93 2.10 -5.70 -9.30
C ALA A 93 2.64 -7.05 -8.79
N ALA A 94 2.21 -7.44 -7.59
CA ALA A 94 2.56 -8.73 -7.02
C ALA A 94 1.78 -9.86 -7.69
N THR A 95 2.45 -10.97 -7.92
CA THR A 95 1.82 -12.18 -8.45
C THR A 95 2.16 -13.39 -7.59
N ALA A 96 1.41 -14.47 -7.78
CA ALA A 96 1.60 -15.69 -6.98
C ALA A 96 2.94 -16.40 -7.25
N SER A 97 3.62 -16.12 -8.37
CA SER A 97 4.92 -16.72 -8.71
C SER A 97 5.65 -15.91 -9.77
N GLY A 98 6.97 -16.09 -9.90
CA GLY A 98 7.75 -15.46 -10.97
C GLY A 98 7.26 -15.79 -12.38
N MET A 99 6.82 -17.03 -12.62
CA MET A 99 6.26 -17.40 -13.93
C MET A 99 4.90 -16.73 -14.19
N ALA A 100 4.11 -16.47 -13.15
CA ALA A 100 2.88 -15.69 -13.29
C ALA A 100 3.18 -14.24 -13.67
N ALA A 101 4.23 -13.63 -13.08
CA ALA A 101 4.67 -12.29 -13.47
C ALA A 101 5.13 -12.20 -14.92
N ILE A 102 5.80 -13.24 -15.45
CA ILE A 102 6.25 -13.28 -16.85
C ILE A 102 5.08 -13.53 -17.82
N TYR A 103 4.10 -14.32 -17.41
CA TYR A 103 2.96 -14.68 -18.26
C TYR A 103 1.90 -13.58 -18.38
N ALA A 104 1.69 -12.82 -17.30
CA ALA A 104 0.58 -11.88 -17.14
C ALA A 104 0.56 -10.74 -18.17
#